data_AF-A0A943MP87-F1
#
_entry.id   AF-A0A943MP87-F1
#
_cell.length_a   1.000
_cell.length_b   1.000
_cell.length_c   1.000
_cell.angle_alpha   90.00
_cell.angle_beta   90.00
_cell.angle_gamma   90.00
#
_symmetry.space_group_name_H-M   'P 1'
#
loop_
_entity.id
_entity.type
_entity.pdbx_description
1 polymer ?
#
loop_
_entity_poly.entity_id
_entity_poly.type
_entity_poly.pdbx_seq_one_letter_code
_entity_poly.pdbx_strand_id
1 'polypeptide(L)'
;FQEALDRAEEVLADDEALAGDITSAYDDLLNAFEHLEPTADRSALDAALEKAQTVADEIQEGKYLPDGQKDFQDAWRAALDIGRDASQEEVDTATEALVKAMAALRKIPSRDELNAYIQEVEQIDLDGYTDRSVAAFKAALNIAKAAADDMDADGQVLATAFYGLKDAVNGLEKVENPAPGPKPNTNKGNSNRTTIADNTYGTSGVVSAAQAISTQEAYVISDTTVNFVLKHGQAYCFKMKVVNSSVVPNFTVGNGSVLKTQFVAKVGNDYYYRVYAIGTPGQSTGVYTTLPGQNAQKHCTVTIA
;
A
#
# COMPACT_ATOMS: atom_id res chain seq x y z
N PHE A 1 -10.60 -36.10 -30.32
CA PHE A 1 -9.48 -37.04 -30.51
C PHE A 1 -9.54 -38.21 -29.55
N GLN A 2 -9.52 -38.03 -28.22
CA GLN A 2 -9.54 -39.16 -27.26
C GLN A 2 -10.70 -40.15 -27.50
N GLU A 3 -11.92 -39.66 -27.68
CA GLU A 3 -13.08 -40.53 -27.96
C GLU A 3 -12.94 -41.35 -29.26
N ALA A 4 -12.33 -40.77 -30.31
CA ALA A 4 -12.06 -41.47 -31.56
C ALA A 4 -10.90 -42.48 -31.41
N LEU A 5 -9.93 -42.19 -30.53
CA LEU A 5 -8.84 -43.10 -30.18
C LEU A 5 -9.38 -44.31 -29.41
N ASP A 6 -10.21 -44.09 -28.40
CA ASP A 6 -10.83 -45.16 -27.60
C ASP A 6 -11.65 -46.10 -28.51
N ARG A 7 -12.43 -45.53 -29.45
CA ARG A 7 -13.20 -46.31 -30.44
C ARG A 7 -12.30 -47.09 -31.42
N ALA A 8 -11.17 -46.52 -31.83
CA ALA A 8 -10.20 -47.23 -32.65
C ALA A 8 -9.52 -48.38 -31.88
N GLU A 9 -9.23 -48.20 -30.58
CA GLU A 9 -8.70 -49.25 -29.70
C GLU A 9 -9.70 -50.38 -29.50
N GLU A 10 -10.99 -50.07 -29.34
CA GLU A 10 -12.06 -51.07 -29.25
C GLU A 10 -12.16 -51.93 -30.52
N VAL A 11 -12.15 -51.30 -31.71
CA VAL A 11 -12.17 -52.03 -32.99
C VAL A 11 -10.90 -52.85 -33.20
N LEU A 12 -9.75 -52.37 -32.72
CA LEU A 12 -8.48 -53.11 -32.78
C LEU A 12 -8.47 -54.34 -31.85
N ALA A 13 -9.20 -54.28 -30.74
CA ALA A 13 -9.30 -55.36 -29.75
C ALA A 13 -10.36 -56.42 -30.11
N ASP A 14 -11.17 -56.18 -31.14
CA ASP A 14 -12.17 -57.12 -31.63
C ASP A 14 -11.57 -58.04 -32.72
N ASP A 15 -11.37 -59.32 -32.38
CA ASP A 15 -10.85 -60.35 -33.27
C ASP A 15 -11.76 -60.63 -34.50
N GLU A 16 -13.03 -60.20 -34.46
CA GLU A 16 -14.00 -60.34 -35.56
C GLU A 16 -14.29 -59.02 -36.31
N ALA A 17 -13.54 -57.94 -36.03
CA ALA A 17 -13.74 -56.64 -36.65
C ALA A 17 -13.79 -56.71 -38.19
N LEU A 18 -14.83 -56.13 -38.79
CA LEU A 18 -14.99 -56.11 -40.23
C LEU A 18 -14.19 -54.96 -40.86
N ALA A 19 -13.84 -55.11 -42.14
CA ALA A 19 -13.14 -54.06 -42.88
C ALA A 19 -13.87 -52.70 -42.87
N GLY A 20 -15.20 -52.70 -42.81
CA GLY A 20 -16.00 -51.48 -42.70
C GLY A 20 -15.83 -50.77 -41.36
N ASP A 21 -15.77 -51.52 -40.26
CA ASP A 21 -15.60 -50.97 -38.90
C ASP A 21 -14.20 -50.37 -38.72
N ILE A 22 -13.18 -51.06 -39.23
CA ILE A 22 -11.79 -50.58 -39.26
C ILE A 22 -11.69 -49.28 -40.07
N THR A 23 -12.35 -49.21 -41.24
CA THR A 23 -12.33 -48.01 -42.08
C THR A 23 -13.02 -46.84 -41.39
N SER A 24 -14.20 -47.07 -40.77
CA SER A 24 -14.92 -46.01 -40.05
C SER A 24 -14.11 -45.49 -38.86
N ALA A 25 -13.52 -46.38 -38.05
CA ALA A 25 -12.71 -45.97 -36.91
C ALA A 25 -11.44 -45.21 -37.34
N TYR A 26 -10.83 -45.60 -38.46
CA TYR A 26 -9.71 -44.87 -39.06
C TYR A 26 -10.12 -43.48 -39.53
N ASP A 27 -11.23 -43.36 -40.26
CA ASP A 27 -11.72 -42.08 -40.77
C ASP A 27 -12.12 -41.14 -39.62
N ASP A 28 -12.76 -41.66 -38.56
CA ASP A 28 -13.11 -40.90 -37.36
C ASP A 28 -11.85 -40.41 -36.62
N LEU A 29 -10.84 -41.28 -36.46
CA LEU A 29 -9.57 -40.93 -35.82
C LEU A 29 -8.78 -39.90 -36.65
N LEU A 30 -8.72 -40.07 -37.97
CA LEU A 30 -8.06 -39.15 -38.88
C LEU A 30 -8.76 -37.79 -38.86
N ASN A 31 -10.08 -37.75 -38.94
CA ASN A 31 -10.85 -36.51 -38.87
C ASN A 31 -10.60 -35.79 -37.52
N ALA A 32 -10.62 -36.53 -36.42
CA ALA A 32 -10.35 -36.00 -35.09
C ALA A 32 -8.89 -35.53 -34.90
N PHE A 33 -7.94 -36.10 -35.64
CA PHE A 33 -6.55 -35.64 -35.71
C PHE A 33 -6.41 -34.38 -36.56
N GLU A 34 -7.07 -34.31 -37.70
CA GLU A 34 -7.06 -33.14 -38.59
C GLU A 34 -7.71 -31.90 -37.96
N HIS A 35 -8.69 -32.10 -37.07
CA HIS A 35 -9.34 -31.03 -36.31
C HIS A 35 -8.71 -30.81 -34.92
N LEU A 36 -7.53 -31.40 -34.66
CA LEU A 36 -6.83 -31.18 -33.40
C LEU A 36 -6.26 -29.75 -33.38
N GLU A 37 -6.81 -28.89 -32.53
CA GLU A 37 -6.25 -27.55 -32.32
C GLU A 37 -5.10 -27.60 -31.29
N PRO A 38 -4.00 -26.85 -31.52
CA PRO A 38 -2.95 -26.73 -30.52
C PRO A 38 -3.53 -26.12 -29.24
N THR A 39 -3.40 -26.84 -28.12
CA THR A 39 -3.78 -26.33 -26.79
C THR A 39 -2.85 -25.21 -26.35
N ALA A 40 -3.31 -24.34 -25.46
CA ALA A 40 -2.49 -23.30 -24.87
C ALA A 40 -1.22 -23.85 -24.19
N ASP A 41 -0.11 -23.12 -24.28
CA ASP A 41 1.10 -23.41 -23.51
C ASP A 41 0.90 -22.96 -22.07
N ARG A 42 0.92 -23.94 -21.16
CA ARG A 42 0.71 -23.76 -19.72
C ARG A 42 2.00 -23.79 -18.91
N SER A 43 3.16 -23.89 -19.55
CA SER A 43 4.44 -24.05 -18.85
C SER A 43 4.69 -22.93 -17.83
N ALA A 44 4.33 -21.69 -18.15
CA ALA A 44 4.44 -20.55 -17.25
C ALA A 44 3.42 -20.60 -16.09
N LEU A 45 2.18 -21.03 -16.37
CA LEU A 45 1.13 -21.19 -15.37
C LEU A 45 1.50 -22.27 -14.37
N ASP A 46 1.96 -23.43 -14.83
CA ASP A 46 2.34 -24.56 -13.96
C ASP A 46 3.53 -24.19 -13.07
N ALA A 47 4.54 -23.49 -13.61
CA ALA A 47 5.65 -22.97 -12.83
C ALA A 47 5.21 -21.90 -11.80
N ALA A 48 4.20 -21.08 -12.14
CA ALA A 48 3.63 -20.12 -11.21
C ALA A 48 2.83 -20.81 -10.09
N LEU A 49 2.11 -21.90 -10.40
CA LEU A 49 1.37 -22.72 -9.43
C LEU A 49 2.30 -23.43 -8.44
N GLU A 50 3.44 -23.96 -8.89
CA GLU A 50 4.45 -24.56 -8.02
C GLU A 50 5.03 -23.54 -7.02
N LYS A 51 5.34 -22.33 -7.50
CA LYS A 51 5.76 -21.22 -6.63
C LYS A 51 4.65 -20.78 -5.69
N ALA A 52 3.41 -20.71 -6.17
CA ALA A 52 2.26 -20.36 -5.36
C ALA A 52 2.06 -21.36 -4.20
N GLN A 53 2.23 -22.66 -4.45
CA GLN A 53 2.20 -23.66 -3.37
C GLN A 53 3.26 -23.37 -2.31
N THR A 54 4.50 -23.11 -2.72
CA THR A 54 5.59 -22.76 -1.77
C THR A 54 5.25 -21.51 -0.95
N VAL A 55 4.73 -20.47 -1.61
CA VAL A 55 4.31 -19.22 -0.96
C VAL A 55 3.17 -19.47 0.03
N ALA A 56 2.21 -20.34 -0.32
CA ALA A 56 1.11 -20.68 0.56
C ALA A 56 1.56 -21.42 1.82
N ASP A 57 2.52 -22.33 1.70
CA ASP A 57 3.12 -23.01 2.85
C ASP A 57 3.82 -21.99 3.76
N GLU A 58 4.60 -21.06 3.20
CA GLU A 58 5.21 -19.97 3.98
C GLU A 58 4.18 -19.02 4.62
N ILE A 59 3.04 -18.77 3.97
CA ILE A 59 1.92 -18.01 4.56
C ILE A 59 1.37 -18.73 5.79
N GLN A 60 1.17 -20.06 5.71
CA GLN A 60 0.70 -20.86 6.83
C GLN A 60 1.69 -20.88 8.00
N GLU A 61 2.99 -20.80 7.71
CA GLU A 61 4.06 -20.63 8.71
C GLU A 61 4.10 -19.22 9.32
N GLY A 62 3.23 -18.30 8.90
CA GLY A 62 3.16 -16.94 9.42
C GLY A 62 4.31 -16.05 8.94
N LYS A 63 4.96 -16.38 7.82
CA LYS A 63 6.07 -15.60 7.25
C LYS A 63 5.61 -14.37 6.46
N TYR A 64 4.32 -14.18 6.24
CA TYR A 64 3.79 -13.06 5.46
C TYR A 64 2.77 -12.24 6.26
N LEU A 65 2.71 -10.94 5.96
CA LEU A 65 1.67 -10.05 6.47
C LEU A 65 0.28 -10.46 5.93
N PRO A 66 -0.81 -10.20 6.67
CA PRO A 66 -2.18 -10.48 6.22
C PRO A 66 -2.57 -9.74 4.93
N ASP A 67 -1.99 -8.56 4.71
CA ASP A 67 -2.24 -7.73 3.54
C ASP A 67 -1.85 -8.47 2.25
N GLY A 68 -2.78 -8.56 1.30
CA GLY A 68 -2.57 -9.20 -0.01
C GLY A 68 -2.74 -10.73 -0.03
N GLN A 69 -2.83 -11.40 1.13
CA GLN A 69 -3.02 -12.86 1.17
C GLN A 69 -4.33 -13.30 0.52
N LYS A 70 -5.40 -12.53 0.70
CA LYS A 70 -6.69 -12.82 0.08
C LYS A 70 -6.62 -12.76 -1.45
N ASP A 71 -6.00 -11.72 -1.99
CA ASP A 71 -5.86 -11.54 -3.44
C ASP A 71 -4.99 -12.66 -4.04
N PHE A 72 -3.94 -13.08 -3.32
CA PHE A 72 -3.15 -14.25 -3.68
C PHE A 72 -3.96 -15.55 -3.69
N GLN A 73 -4.75 -15.82 -2.64
CA GLN A 73 -5.59 -17.03 -2.57
C GLN A 73 -6.64 -17.06 -3.69
N ASP A 74 -7.27 -15.91 -3.97
CA ASP A 74 -8.27 -15.80 -5.03
C ASP A 74 -7.64 -16.02 -6.42
N ALA A 75 -6.46 -15.42 -6.68
CA ALA A 75 -5.72 -15.62 -7.92
C ALA A 75 -5.20 -17.06 -8.08
N TRP A 76 -4.73 -17.68 -7.00
CA TRP A 76 -4.26 -19.06 -7.02
C TRP A 76 -5.39 -20.04 -7.31
N ARG A 77 -6.57 -19.84 -6.71
CA ARG A 77 -7.77 -20.63 -7.01
C ARG A 77 -8.20 -20.47 -8.47
N ALA A 78 -8.20 -19.24 -9.00
CA ALA A 78 -8.52 -18.98 -10.40
C ALA A 78 -7.55 -19.69 -11.35
N ALA A 79 -6.24 -19.65 -11.05
CA ALA A 79 -5.22 -20.35 -11.82
C ALA A 79 -5.36 -21.88 -11.81
N LEU A 80 -5.79 -22.47 -10.69
CA LEU A 80 -6.08 -23.91 -10.58
C LEU A 80 -7.34 -24.33 -11.37
N ASP A 81 -8.28 -23.42 -11.60
CA ASP A 81 -9.53 -23.68 -12.32
C ASP A 81 -9.37 -23.64 -13.86
N ILE A 82 -8.22 -23.17 -14.36
CA ILE A 82 -7.96 -23.10 -15.80
C ILE A 82 -7.93 -24.52 -16.39
N GLY A 83 -8.91 -24.82 -17.25
CA GLY A 83 -9.07 -26.10 -17.95
C GLY A 83 -8.00 -26.37 -19.01
N ARG A 84 -7.88 -27.63 -19.46
CA ARG A 84 -6.91 -28.02 -20.50
C ARG A 84 -7.22 -27.47 -21.90
N ASP A 85 -8.48 -27.12 -22.13
CA ASP A 85 -9.05 -26.49 -23.32
C ASP A 85 -9.08 -24.96 -23.24
N ALA A 86 -8.54 -24.37 -22.17
CA ALA A 86 -8.45 -22.92 -22.02
C ALA A 86 -7.65 -22.30 -23.17
N SER A 87 -8.08 -21.12 -23.59
CA SER A 87 -7.36 -20.31 -24.57
C SER A 87 -6.02 -19.80 -24.02
N GLN A 88 -5.10 -19.45 -24.92
CA GLN A 88 -3.82 -18.87 -24.50
C GLN A 88 -4.02 -17.57 -23.69
N GLU A 89 -5.00 -16.75 -24.07
CA GLU A 89 -5.32 -15.50 -23.36
C GLU A 89 -5.78 -15.77 -21.92
N GLU A 90 -6.59 -16.81 -21.69
CA GLU A 90 -7.02 -17.19 -20.33
C GLU A 90 -5.84 -17.70 -19.49
N VAL A 91 -4.98 -18.54 -20.08
CA VAL A 91 -3.77 -19.05 -19.42
C VAL A 91 -2.81 -17.91 -19.06
N ASP A 92 -2.57 -16.99 -19.99
CA ASP A 92 -1.68 -15.83 -19.79
C ASP A 92 -2.25 -14.90 -18.71
N THR A 93 -3.54 -14.58 -18.81
CA THR A 93 -4.23 -13.71 -17.83
C THR A 93 -4.18 -14.31 -16.41
N ALA A 94 -4.43 -15.61 -16.28
CA ALA A 94 -4.36 -16.29 -14.99
C ALA A 94 -2.93 -16.32 -14.43
N THR A 95 -1.94 -16.57 -15.29
CA THR A 95 -0.52 -16.55 -14.91
C THR A 95 -0.11 -15.16 -14.40
N GLU A 96 -0.45 -14.10 -15.14
CA GLU A 96 -0.15 -12.72 -14.76
C GLU A 96 -0.82 -12.34 -13.44
N ALA A 97 -2.10 -12.69 -13.27
CA ALA A 97 -2.83 -12.43 -12.04
C ALA A 97 -2.18 -13.12 -10.84
N LEU A 98 -1.80 -14.39 -10.97
CA LEU A 98 -1.14 -15.16 -9.92
C LEU A 98 0.25 -14.58 -9.58
N VAL A 99 1.08 -14.30 -10.58
CA VAL A 99 2.41 -13.70 -10.37
C VAL A 99 2.31 -12.33 -9.71
N LYS A 100 1.38 -11.49 -10.16
CA LYS A 100 1.13 -10.16 -9.56
C LYS A 100 0.68 -10.28 -8.11
N ALA A 101 -0.21 -11.22 -7.81
CA ALA A 101 -0.70 -11.43 -6.45
C ALA A 101 0.42 -11.95 -5.53
N MET A 102 1.26 -12.88 -5.99
CA MET A 102 2.47 -13.31 -5.28
C MET A 102 3.43 -12.14 -5.02
N ALA A 103 3.66 -11.28 -6.02
CA ALA A 103 4.54 -10.12 -5.89
C ALA A 103 3.99 -9.03 -4.95
N ALA A 104 2.68 -8.98 -4.74
CA ALA A 104 2.05 -8.05 -3.81
C ALA A 104 2.18 -8.47 -2.35
N LEU A 105 2.49 -9.74 -2.09
CA LEU A 105 2.69 -10.25 -0.74
C LEU A 105 3.92 -9.61 -0.08
N ARG A 106 3.80 -9.34 1.22
CA ARG A 106 4.86 -8.74 2.02
C ARG A 106 5.33 -9.73 3.09
N LYS A 107 6.59 -10.13 3.00
CA LYS A 107 7.21 -11.04 3.96
C LYS A 107 7.46 -10.31 5.28
N ILE A 108 7.26 -11.00 6.40
CA ILE A 108 7.65 -10.52 7.72
C ILE A 108 9.17 -10.67 7.83
N PRO A 109 9.92 -9.57 7.98
CA PRO A 109 11.36 -9.64 8.19
C PRO A 109 11.65 -10.17 9.60
N SER A 110 12.74 -10.90 9.71
CA SER A 110 13.34 -11.22 11.00
C SER A 110 13.87 -9.95 11.68
N ARG A 111 14.03 -10.02 13.01
CA ARG A 111 14.65 -8.94 13.77
C ARG A 111 16.09 -8.67 13.32
N ASP A 112 16.82 -9.71 12.89
CA ASP A 112 18.16 -9.59 12.35
C ASP A 112 18.18 -8.84 11.01
N GLU A 113 17.21 -9.11 10.11
CA GLU A 113 17.06 -8.36 8.86
C GLU A 113 16.67 -6.89 9.13
N LEU A 114 15.81 -6.62 10.11
CA LEU A 114 15.49 -5.26 10.53
C LEU A 114 16.74 -4.53 11.06
N ASN A 115 17.53 -5.17 11.93
CA ASN A 115 18.76 -4.61 12.47
C ASN A 115 19.81 -4.36 11.38
N ALA A 116 20.00 -5.30 10.45
CA ALA A 116 20.90 -5.13 9.33
C ALA A 116 20.48 -3.94 8.45
N TYR A 117 19.19 -3.79 8.18
CA TYR A 117 18.68 -2.68 7.38
C TYR A 117 18.82 -1.33 8.10
N ILE A 118 18.57 -1.28 9.42
CA ILE A 118 18.83 -0.09 10.24
C ILE A 118 20.29 0.35 10.11
N GLN A 119 21.24 -0.58 10.24
CA GLN A 119 22.67 -0.29 10.13
C GLN A 119 23.05 0.23 8.75
N GLU A 120 22.47 -0.34 7.68
CA GLU A 120 22.70 0.11 6.31
C GLU A 120 22.22 1.55 6.10
N VAL A 121 20.99 1.86 6.50
CA VAL A 121 20.40 3.17 6.23
C VAL A 121 20.97 4.28 7.11
N GLU A 122 21.54 3.94 8.27
CA GLU A 122 22.28 4.90 9.12
C GLU A 122 23.53 5.46 8.44
N GLN A 123 24.08 4.75 7.45
CA GLN A 123 25.23 5.20 6.66
C GLN A 123 24.83 6.13 5.50
N ILE A 124 23.54 6.35 5.26
CA ILE A 124 23.08 7.24 4.20
C ILE A 124 23.54 8.66 4.54
N ASP A 125 24.32 9.25 3.63
CA ASP A 125 24.64 10.67 3.68
C ASP A 125 23.37 11.47 3.35
N LEU A 126 22.94 12.26 4.33
CA LEU A 126 21.71 13.06 4.27
C LEU A 126 21.96 14.46 3.69
N ASP A 127 23.22 14.79 3.39
CA ASP A 127 23.58 16.05 2.77
C ASP A 127 22.95 16.16 1.37
N GLY A 128 22.27 17.29 1.12
CA GLY A 128 21.59 17.55 -0.15
C GLY A 128 20.19 16.96 -0.27
N TYR A 129 19.63 16.38 0.81
CA TYR A 129 18.21 16.04 0.91
C TYR A 129 17.41 17.15 1.61
N THR A 130 16.12 17.26 1.30
CA THR A 130 15.25 18.25 1.93
C THR A 130 15.06 17.95 3.42
N ASP A 131 14.96 18.99 4.24
CA ASP A 131 14.70 18.85 5.68
C ASP A 131 13.45 18.02 5.95
N ARG A 132 12.43 18.16 5.11
CA ARG A 132 11.16 17.43 5.23
C ARG A 132 11.35 15.94 5.02
N SER A 133 12.03 15.52 3.97
CA SER A 133 12.25 14.10 3.69
C SER A 133 13.23 13.47 4.66
N VAL A 134 14.27 14.22 5.07
CA VAL A 134 15.21 13.80 6.12
C VAL A 134 14.50 13.60 7.46
N ALA A 135 13.58 14.48 7.83
CA ALA A 135 12.80 14.33 9.05
C ALA A 135 11.92 13.07 9.01
N ALA A 136 11.27 12.79 7.87
CA ALA A 136 10.48 11.57 7.69
C ALA A 136 11.35 10.30 7.79
N PHE A 137 12.53 10.30 7.16
CA PHE A 137 13.51 9.22 7.28
C PHE A 137 13.96 8.98 8.72
N LYS A 138 14.38 10.03 9.44
CA LYS A 138 14.81 9.92 10.84
C LYS A 138 13.68 9.42 11.76
N ALA A 139 12.45 9.85 11.52
CA ALA A 139 11.29 9.37 12.28
C ALA A 139 11.07 7.87 12.06
N ALA A 140 11.12 7.40 10.81
CA ALA A 140 10.99 5.98 10.49
C ALA A 140 12.15 5.15 11.05
N LEU A 141 13.38 5.67 11.01
CA LEU A 141 14.55 5.02 11.59
C LEU A 141 14.41 4.82 13.10
N ASN A 142 13.88 5.80 13.81
CA ASN A 142 13.64 5.68 15.25
C ASN A 142 12.55 4.64 15.56
N ILE A 143 11.48 4.57 14.76
CA ILE A 143 10.44 3.54 14.90
C ILE A 143 11.04 2.14 14.66
N ALA A 144 11.86 1.99 13.63
CA ALA A 144 12.59 0.76 13.33
C ALA A 144 13.48 0.30 14.48
N LYS A 145 14.27 1.21 15.05
CA LYS A 145 15.10 0.91 16.23
C LYS A 145 14.28 0.49 17.44
N ALA A 146 13.21 1.22 17.75
CA ALA A 146 12.34 0.89 18.88
C ALA A 146 11.69 -0.50 18.71
N ALA A 147 11.24 -0.84 17.51
CA ALA A 147 10.68 -2.17 17.21
C ALA A 147 11.76 -3.27 17.28
N ALA A 148 12.99 -2.98 16.89
CA ALA A 148 14.09 -3.93 16.97
C ALA A 148 14.54 -4.18 18.43
N ASP A 149 14.56 -3.14 19.26
CA ASP A 149 14.92 -3.20 20.69
C ASP A 149 13.83 -3.86 21.55
N ASP A 150 12.57 -3.77 21.13
CA ASP A 150 11.45 -4.44 21.79
C ASP A 150 11.51 -5.96 21.55
N MET A 151 11.89 -6.71 22.57
CA MET A 151 12.00 -8.18 22.53
C MET A 151 10.64 -8.87 22.38
N ASP A 152 9.56 -8.22 22.78
CA ASP A 152 8.19 -8.73 22.72
C ASP A 152 7.48 -8.32 21.43
N ALA A 153 8.11 -7.48 20.58
CA ALA A 153 7.54 -7.09 19.30
C ALA A 153 7.24 -8.31 18.43
N ASP A 154 5.98 -8.39 18.00
CA ASP A 154 5.51 -9.42 17.08
C ASP A 154 5.99 -9.19 15.64
N GLY A 155 5.79 -10.19 14.78
CA GLY A 155 6.20 -10.12 13.38
C GLY A 155 5.54 -8.97 12.60
N GLN A 156 4.33 -8.57 12.96
CA GLN A 156 3.63 -7.46 12.29
C GLN A 156 4.24 -6.11 12.66
N VAL A 157 4.66 -5.94 13.92
CA VAL A 157 5.40 -4.75 14.38
C VAL A 157 6.74 -4.65 13.66
N LEU A 158 7.51 -5.74 13.60
CA LEU A 158 8.80 -5.77 12.89
C LEU A 158 8.64 -5.46 11.40
N ALA A 159 7.64 -6.05 10.74
CA ALA A 159 7.35 -5.80 9.34
C ALA A 159 6.91 -4.35 9.08
N THR A 160 6.04 -3.80 9.92
CA THR A 160 5.59 -2.40 9.81
C THR A 160 6.77 -1.45 9.93
N ALA A 161 7.68 -1.69 10.88
CA ALA A 161 8.83 -0.85 11.10
C ALA A 161 9.84 -0.95 9.94
N PHE A 162 10.09 -2.16 9.44
CA PHE A 162 10.97 -2.41 8.29
C PHE A 162 10.46 -1.75 7.01
N TYR A 163 9.21 -2.01 6.62
CA TYR A 163 8.64 -1.44 5.40
C TYR A 163 8.43 0.07 5.53
N GLY A 164 8.08 0.56 6.72
CA GLY A 164 8.01 2.00 7.00
C GLY A 164 9.37 2.70 6.83
N LEU A 165 10.45 2.08 7.31
CA LEU A 165 11.81 2.57 7.10
C LEU A 165 12.19 2.54 5.61
N LYS A 166 11.86 1.45 4.91
CA LYS A 166 12.14 1.31 3.47
C LYS A 166 11.41 2.35 2.64
N ASP A 167 10.15 2.61 2.92
CA ASP A 167 9.38 3.65 2.26
C ASP A 167 9.95 5.04 2.54
N ALA A 168 10.44 5.29 3.77
CA ALA A 168 11.04 6.57 4.12
C ALA A 168 12.41 6.82 3.46
N VAL A 169 13.22 5.77 3.28
CA VAL A 169 14.46 5.83 2.47
C VAL A 169 14.12 6.15 1.02
N ASN A 170 13.14 5.45 0.44
CA ASN A 170 12.70 5.70 -0.94
C ASN A 170 12.06 7.10 -1.11
N GLY A 171 11.51 7.66 -0.04
CA GLY A 171 10.92 8.99 0.01
C GLY A 171 11.90 10.13 0.30
N LEU A 172 13.21 9.87 0.32
CA LEU A 172 14.23 10.91 0.44
C LEU A 172 14.25 11.80 -0.82
N GLU A 173 13.88 13.07 -0.68
CA GLU A 173 13.81 14.06 -1.76
C GLU A 173 15.07 14.92 -1.74
N LYS A 174 15.73 15.08 -2.89
CA LYS A 174 16.89 15.98 -3.00
C LYS A 174 16.44 17.43 -2.94
N VAL A 175 17.26 18.30 -2.35
CA VAL A 175 17.07 19.75 -2.43
C VAL A 175 17.16 20.14 -3.90
N GLU A 176 16.03 20.47 -4.52
CA GLU A 176 16.04 21.15 -5.81
C GLU A 176 16.62 22.55 -5.56
N ASN A 177 17.80 22.84 -6.12
CA ASN A 177 18.30 24.20 -6.16
C ASN A 177 17.28 25.06 -6.93
N PRO A 178 16.68 26.11 -6.31
CA PRO A 178 16.03 27.12 -7.10
C PRO A 178 17.11 27.76 -7.98
N ALA A 179 16.87 27.87 -9.29
CA ALA A 179 17.67 28.74 -10.14
C ALA A 179 17.78 30.12 -9.47
N PRO A 180 18.96 30.78 -9.50
CA PRO A 180 19.19 32.01 -8.76
C PRO A 180 18.21 33.10 -9.22
N GLY A 181 17.21 33.37 -8.40
CA GLY A 181 16.30 34.50 -8.58
C GLY A 181 17.05 35.83 -8.46
N PRO A 182 16.53 36.92 -9.06
CA PRO A 182 17.25 38.19 -9.15
C PRO A 182 17.54 38.79 -7.77
N LYS A 183 18.79 39.23 -7.58
CA LYS A 183 19.28 39.85 -6.33
C LYS A 183 18.39 41.02 -5.89
N PRO A 184 18.10 41.18 -4.57
CA PRO A 184 17.43 42.36 -4.06
C PRO A 184 18.34 43.58 -4.17
N ASN A 185 17.81 44.66 -4.73
CA ASN A 185 18.45 45.96 -4.84
C ASN A 185 18.61 46.60 -3.46
N THR A 186 19.84 46.97 -3.11
CA THR A 186 20.20 47.66 -1.88
C THR A 186 19.76 49.12 -1.96
N ASN A 187 18.80 49.53 -1.12
CA ASN A 187 18.59 50.95 -0.84
C ASN A 187 18.79 51.25 0.65
N LYS A 188 19.68 52.21 0.87
CA LYS A 188 20.33 52.60 2.13
C LYS A 188 19.39 53.52 2.92
N GLY A 189 19.13 53.20 4.18
CA GLY A 189 18.43 54.07 5.14
C GLY A 189 19.05 53.92 6.52
N ASN A 190 19.85 54.92 6.92
CA ASN A 190 20.64 55.00 8.14
C ASN A 190 19.81 55.51 9.34
N SER A 191 19.90 54.87 10.52
CA SER A 191 20.11 55.54 11.83
C SER A 191 20.11 54.58 13.04
N ASN A 192 21.33 54.30 13.52
CA ASN A 192 21.85 54.30 14.90
C ASN A 192 21.21 53.55 16.10
N ARG A 193 22.14 52.83 16.77
CA ARG A 193 22.32 52.54 18.22
C ARG A 193 21.47 51.40 18.82
N THR A 194 22.00 50.44 19.60
CA THR A 194 23.35 50.17 20.14
C THR A 194 23.40 48.68 20.54
N THR A 195 24.48 47.98 20.14
CA THR A 195 25.20 46.86 20.80
C THR A 195 24.42 45.79 21.59
N ILE A 196 24.61 44.51 21.24
CA ILE A 196 25.52 43.58 21.94
C ILE A 196 26.05 42.55 20.93
N ALA A 197 27.35 42.26 21.05
CA ALA A 197 28.12 41.33 20.26
C ALA A 197 27.71 39.87 20.55
N ASP A 198 27.62 39.05 19.51
CA ASP A 198 28.52 37.90 19.37
C ASP A 198 28.39 37.29 17.97
N ASN A 199 29.49 37.32 17.21
CA ASN A 199 29.77 36.29 16.22
C ASN A 199 30.05 35.01 17.03
N THR A 200 29.81 33.81 16.53
CA THR A 200 30.88 33.06 15.87
C THR A 200 30.35 31.69 15.47
N TYR A 201 30.37 31.41 14.16
CA TYR A 201 30.47 30.05 13.63
C TYR A 201 31.79 29.44 14.09
N GLY A 202 31.76 28.29 14.76
CA GLY A 202 32.95 27.55 15.15
C GLY A 202 32.66 26.08 15.47
N THR A 203 33.20 25.19 14.63
CA THR A 203 33.90 23.93 14.93
C THR A 203 33.47 23.07 16.13
N SER A 204 33.15 21.81 15.81
CA SER A 204 33.20 20.59 16.66
C SER A 204 32.82 20.71 18.14
N GLY A 205 31.71 20.06 18.49
CA GLY A 205 31.45 19.63 19.86
C GLY A 205 30.00 19.78 20.26
N VAL A 206 29.25 18.68 20.17
CA VAL A 206 28.11 18.33 21.04
C VAL A 206 27.22 19.50 21.49
N VAL A 207 26.31 19.95 20.63
CA VAL A 207 25.04 20.44 21.19
C VAL A 207 24.21 19.23 21.57
N SER A 208 24.30 18.90 22.86
CA SER A 208 23.21 18.29 23.60
C SER A 208 21.98 19.18 23.45
N ALA A 209 21.28 19.04 22.32
CA ALA A 209 19.85 19.30 22.20
C ALA A 209 19.06 17.99 22.32
N ALA A 210 19.66 16.96 22.91
CA ALA A 210 19.00 15.78 23.46
C ALA A 210 18.10 16.09 24.68
N GLN A 211 17.86 17.37 24.98
CA GLN A 211 16.88 17.83 25.95
C GLN A 211 16.06 19.00 25.40
N ALA A 212 15.55 18.80 24.19
CA ALA A 212 14.23 19.27 23.80
C ALA A 212 13.62 18.28 22.80
N ILE A 213 13.50 17.01 23.20
CA ILE A 213 12.38 16.18 22.70
C ILE A 213 11.12 16.77 23.33
N SER A 214 10.70 17.94 22.83
CA SER A 214 9.32 18.34 22.95
C SER A 214 8.59 17.54 21.87
N THR A 215 8.15 16.34 22.24
CA THR A 215 6.84 15.81 21.88
C THR A 215 6.12 16.63 20.81
N GLN A 216 6.46 16.44 19.52
CA GLN A 216 5.55 16.88 18.48
C GLN A 216 4.36 15.93 18.56
N GLU A 217 3.35 16.35 19.30
CA GLU A 217 2.11 15.63 19.46
C GLU A 217 1.56 15.28 18.08
N ALA A 218 1.10 14.03 17.93
CA ALA A 218 0.41 13.61 16.73
C ALA A 218 -0.72 14.58 16.42
N TYR A 219 -0.96 14.94 15.16
CA TYR A 219 -2.05 15.87 14.84
C TYR A 219 -2.68 15.51 13.51
N VAL A 220 -3.85 16.07 13.24
CA VAL A 220 -4.61 15.77 12.03
C VAL A 220 -4.67 17.00 11.12
N ILE A 221 -4.40 16.79 9.83
CA ILE A 221 -4.58 17.79 8.78
C ILE A 221 -5.78 17.37 7.93
N SER A 222 -6.77 18.25 7.83
CA SER A 222 -7.88 18.09 6.88
C SER A 222 -7.56 18.73 5.54
N ASP A 223 -8.05 18.15 4.44
CA ASP A 223 -8.12 18.80 3.13
C ASP A 223 -9.11 19.97 3.09
N THR A 224 -10.02 20.05 4.06
CA THR A 224 -11.11 21.04 4.09
C THR A 224 -11.12 21.79 5.42
N THR A 225 -10.49 22.95 5.44
CA THR A 225 -10.39 23.83 6.62
C THR A 225 -11.30 25.07 6.55
N VAL A 226 -11.92 25.30 5.39
CA VAL A 226 -12.82 26.44 5.16
C VAL A 226 -14.27 26.03 5.43
N ASN A 227 -15.03 26.90 6.09
CA ASN A 227 -16.45 26.69 6.31
C ASN A 227 -17.20 26.71 4.98
N PHE A 228 -18.16 25.81 4.80
CA PHE A 228 -18.91 25.73 3.55
C PHE A 228 -20.36 25.32 3.80
N VAL A 229 -21.14 25.38 2.71
CA VAL A 229 -22.57 25.09 2.71
C VAL A 229 -22.81 23.79 1.94
N LEU A 230 -23.59 22.88 2.50
CA LEU A 230 -23.95 21.60 1.90
C LEU A 230 -25.47 21.51 1.80
N LYS A 231 -26.01 21.18 0.63
CA LYS A 231 -27.47 21.06 0.47
C LYS A 231 -27.99 19.83 1.20
N HIS A 232 -29.21 19.92 1.76
CA HIS A 232 -29.86 18.75 2.35
C HIS A 232 -29.85 17.53 1.41
N GLY A 233 -29.45 16.37 1.94
CA GLY A 233 -29.32 15.12 1.20
C GLY A 233 -28.00 14.95 0.42
N GLN A 234 -27.16 15.99 0.32
CA GLN A 234 -25.83 15.84 -0.29
C GLN A 234 -24.81 15.24 0.68
N ALA A 235 -23.81 14.58 0.09
CA ALA A 235 -22.68 14.04 0.81
C ALA A 235 -21.38 14.73 0.42
N TYR A 236 -20.45 14.83 1.37
CA TYR A 236 -19.10 15.34 1.14
C TYR A 236 -18.07 14.39 1.77
N CYS A 237 -16.93 14.19 1.10
CA CYS A 237 -15.85 13.36 1.61
C CYS A 237 -14.70 14.23 2.11
N PHE A 238 -14.33 14.08 3.38
CA PHE A 238 -13.14 14.66 3.97
C PHE A 238 -11.97 13.69 3.86
N LYS A 239 -10.79 14.24 3.55
CA LYS A 239 -9.51 13.56 3.77
C LYS A 239 -8.87 14.08 5.04
N MET A 240 -8.60 13.19 5.98
CA MET A 240 -7.94 13.46 7.26
C MET A 240 -6.59 12.76 7.29
N LYS A 241 -5.50 13.52 7.22
CA LYS A 241 -4.13 13.01 7.29
C LYS A 241 -3.62 13.06 8.72
N VAL A 242 -3.26 11.91 9.28
CA VAL A 242 -2.55 11.87 10.58
C VAL A 242 -1.07 12.09 10.34
N VAL A 243 -0.49 13.01 11.11
CA VAL A 243 0.92 13.37 11.07
C VAL A 243 1.56 13.00 12.41
N ASN A 244 2.81 12.53 12.36
CA ASN A 244 3.60 12.10 13.53
C ASN A 244 2.99 10.91 14.30
N SER A 245 2.03 10.19 13.72
CA SER A 245 1.46 8.94 14.24
C SER A 245 0.72 8.19 13.13
N SER A 246 0.45 6.91 13.36
CA SER A 246 -0.45 6.08 12.54
C SER A 246 -1.75 5.74 13.28
N VAL A 247 -1.95 6.32 14.47
CA VAL A 247 -3.14 6.10 15.28
C VAL A 247 -4.38 6.60 14.55
N VAL A 248 -5.44 5.78 14.58
CA VAL A 248 -6.71 6.08 13.92
C VAL A 248 -7.36 7.31 14.58
N PRO A 249 -7.64 8.39 13.84
CA PRO A 249 -8.30 9.55 14.39
C PRO A 249 -9.79 9.27 14.57
N ASN A 250 -10.34 9.63 15.73
CA ASN A 250 -11.78 9.60 15.94
C ASN A 250 -12.44 10.80 15.24
N PHE A 251 -13.13 10.56 14.13
CA PHE A 251 -13.84 11.59 13.36
C PHE A 251 -15.28 11.76 13.86
N THR A 252 -15.62 12.97 14.29
CA THR A 252 -16.94 13.28 14.86
C THR A 252 -17.49 14.61 14.35
N VAL A 253 -18.78 14.81 14.55
CA VAL A 253 -19.47 16.08 14.26
C VAL A 253 -20.14 16.60 15.53
N GLY A 254 -20.22 17.91 15.66
CA GLY A 254 -20.79 18.54 16.87
C GLY A 254 -22.29 18.26 17.07
N ASN A 255 -23.01 17.87 16.01
CA ASN A 255 -24.43 17.56 16.04
C ASN A 255 -24.76 16.48 14.99
N GLY A 256 -24.98 15.25 15.47
CA GLY A 256 -25.31 14.09 14.65
C GLY A 256 -26.69 14.14 13.98
N SER A 257 -27.56 15.07 14.38
CA SER A 257 -28.85 15.34 13.71
C SER A 257 -28.73 16.31 12.53
N VAL A 258 -27.56 16.96 12.36
CA VAL A 258 -27.29 17.88 11.24
C VAL A 258 -26.43 17.21 10.19
N LEU A 259 -25.37 16.52 10.61
CA LEU A 259 -24.52 15.70 9.76
C LEU A 259 -24.47 14.27 10.28
N LYS A 260 -24.59 13.30 9.39
CA LYS A 260 -24.30 11.88 9.68
C LYS A 260 -22.95 11.50 9.08
N THR A 261 -22.09 10.85 9.86
CA THR A 261 -20.73 10.47 9.42
C THR A 261 -20.67 9.00 9.00
N GLN A 262 -19.75 8.68 8.10
CA GLN A 262 -19.46 7.33 7.63
C GLN A 262 -17.96 7.23 7.29
N PHE A 263 -17.28 6.23 7.82
CA PHE A 263 -15.91 5.91 7.38
C PHE A 263 -15.95 5.29 5.98
N VAL A 264 -15.07 5.73 5.09
CA VAL A 264 -15.03 5.28 3.69
C VAL A 264 -13.85 4.36 3.46
N ALA A 265 -12.63 4.83 3.74
CA ALA A 265 -11.40 4.09 3.45
C ALA A 265 -10.21 4.68 4.20
N LYS A 266 -9.13 3.91 4.31
CA LYS A 266 -7.81 4.34 4.76
C LYS A 266 -6.80 4.02 3.66
N VAL A 267 -5.96 5.00 3.31
CA VAL A 267 -4.84 4.83 2.39
C VAL A 267 -3.60 5.43 3.05
N GLY A 268 -2.70 4.58 3.55
CA GLY A 268 -1.57 5.03 4.37
C GLY A 268 -2.05 5.72 5.66
N ASN A 269 -1.63 6.97 5.86
CA ASN A 269 -2.05 7.84 6.97
C ASN A 269 -3.22 8.78 6.60
N ASP A 270 -3.79 8.63 5.41
CA ASP A 270 -4.94 9.41 4.95
C ASP A 270 -6.23 8.62 5.20
N TYR A 271 -7.14 9.19 5.97
CA TYR A 271 -8.43 8.63 6.36
C TYR A 271 -9.55 9.39 5.65
N TYR A 272 -10.43 8.66 4.96
CA TYR A 272 -11.52 9.24 4.19
C TYR A 272 -12.84 9.05 4.94
N TYR A 273 -13.50 10.17 5.25
CA TYR A 273 -14.78 10.19 5.96
C TYR A 273 -15.83 10.90 5.12
N ARG A 274 -16.96 10.24 4.89
CA ARG A 274 -18.11 10.84 4.23
C ARG A 274 -19.08 11.39 5.26
N VAL A 275 -19.56 12.60 5.03
CA VAL A 275 -20.66 13.19 5.80
C VAL A 275 -21.88 13.36 4.92
N TYR A 276 -23.07 13.16 5.48
CA TYR A 276 -24.37 13.38 4.83
C TYR A 276 -25.11 14.52 5.53
N ALA A 277 -25.56 15.50 4.76
CA ALA A 277 -26.43 16.58 5.24
C ALA A 277 -27.84 16.04 5.51
N ILE A 278 -28.24 15.96 6.79
CA ILE A 278 -29.56 15.46 7.22
C ILE A 278 -30.32 16.45 8.10
N GLY A 279 -29.71 17.60 8.44
CA GLY A 279 -30.34 18.67 9.22
C GLY A 279 -31.24 19.58 8.39
N THR A 280 -31.99 20.45 9.04
CA THR A 280 -32.82 21.45 8.35
C THR A 280 -31.97 22.61 7.78
N PRO A 281 -32.40 23.25 6.69
CA PRO A 281 -31.76 24.46 6.17
C PRO A 281 -31.54 25.53 7.25
N GLY A 282 -30.34 26.09 7.30
CA GLY A 282 -29.90 27.06 8.30
C GLY A 282 -29.24 26.46 9.56
N GLN A 283 -29.32 25.15 9.77
CA GLN A 283 -28.56 24.48 10.83
C GLN A 283 -27.08 24.37 10.45
N SER A 284 -26.18 24.51 11.43
CA SER A 284 -24.75 24.34 11.23
C SER A 284 -24.13 23.44 12.30
N THR A 285 -23.07 22.73 11.93
CA THR A 285 -22.32 21.89 12.87
C THR A 285 -20.84 21.85 12.52
N GLY A 286 -20.00 21.70 13.54
CA GLY A 286 -18.55 21.57 13.38
C GLY A 286 -18.14 20.14 13.03
N VAL A 287 -17.06 20.01 12.25
CA VAL A 287 -16.38 18.74 11.98
C VAL A 287 -15.10 18.68 12.80
N TYR A 288 -14.90 17.57 13.51
CA TYR A 288 -13.83 17.40 14.49
C TYR A 288 -13.08 16.09 14.30
N THR A 289 -11.81 16.09 14.69
CA THR A 289 -11.05 14.85 14.90
C THR A 289 -10.40 14.85 16.26
N THR A 290 -10.37 13.69 16.92
CA THR A 290 -9.70 13.52 18.21
C THR A 290 -8.72 12.35 18.11
N LEU A 291 -7.47 12.57 18.52
CA LEU A 291 -6.49 11.51 18.69
C LEU A 291 -6.50 11.03 20.16
N PRO A 292 -6.18 9.76 20.44
CA PRO A 292 -6.09 9.26 21.81
C PRO A 292 -5.14 10.10 22.67
N GLY A 293 -5.64 10.53 23.84
CA GLY A 293 -4.88 11.37 24.77
C GLY A 293 -4.84 12.87 24.42
N GLN A 294 -5.54 13.32 23.36
CA GLN A 294 -5.57 14.73 22.93
C GLN A 294 -6.97 15.34 22.95
N ASN A 295 -7.00 16.68 22.92
CA ASN A 295 -8.24 17.44 22.76
C ASN A 295 -8.77 17.34 21.31
N ALA A 296 -10.08 17.47 21.16
CA ALA A 296 -10.71 17.49 19.84
C ALA A 296 -10.27 18.71 19.02
N GLN A 297 -9.76 18.47 17.81
CA GLN A 297 -9.39 19.50 16.85
C GLN A 297 -10.56 19.79 15.91
N LYS A 298 -11.00 21.04 15.85
CA LYS A 298 -12.03 21.50 14.90
C LYS A 298 -11.41 21.85 13.55
N HIS A 299 -11.94 21.31 12.45
CA HIS A 299 -11.43 21.57 11.10
C HIS A 299 -12.24 22.62 10.35
N CYS A 300 -13.57 22.50 10.36
CA CYS A 300 -14.46 23.45 9.70
C CYS A 300 -15.86 23.41 10.32
N THR A 301 -16.75 24.28 9.83
CA THR A 301 -18.18 24.29 10.12
C THR A 301 -18.95 24.17 8.81
N VAL A 302 -19.89 23.22 8.79
CA VAL A 302 -20.77 22.97 7.65
C VAL A 302 -22.15 23.50 7.99
N THR A 303 -22.71 24.29 7.09
CA THR A 303 -24.08 24.81 7.20
C THR A 303 -24.97 24.13 6.17
N ILE A 304 -26.18 23.73 6.56
CA ILE A 304 -27.13 23.12 5.64
C ILE A 304 -27.88 24.21 4.88
N ALA A 305 -27.91 24.11 3.55
CA ALA A 305 -28.78 24.91 2.68
C ALA A 305 -30.04 24.14 2.26
#